data_AF-A0A436FN04-F1
#
_entry.id   AF-A0A436FN04-F1
#
_cell.length_a   1.000
_cell.length_b   1.000
_cell.length_c   1.000
_cell.angle_alpha   90.00
_cell.angle_beta   90.00
_cell.angle_gamma   90.00
#
_symmetry.space_group_name_H-M   'P 1'
#
loop_
_entity.id
_entity.type
_entity.pdbx_description
1 polymer ?
#
loop_
_entity_poly.entity_id
_entity_poly.type
_entity_poly.pdbx_seq_one_letter_code
_entity_poly.pdbx_strand_id
1 'polypeptide(L)'
;MNRALAPLLATLIAVFMASTARAVGPVTVVDNPAVLAALDAGGFGFADVLGVDGEDGLKTLYDEAPAYHAIVDIVASDVAALRAEMKAGGRPLYE
;
A
#
# COMPACT_ATOMS: atom_id res chain seq x y z
N MET A 1 30.47 2.20 37.81
CA MET A 1 29.49 2.66 36.79
C MET A 1 28.17 1.95 37.03
N ASN A 2 27.11 2.66 37.42
CA ASN A 2 25.82 2.06 37.79
C ASN A 2 25.17 1.43 36.55
N ARG A 3 24.89 0.13 36.60
CA ARG A 3 24.29 -0.64 35.49
C ARG A 3 22.89 -0.13 35.09
N ALA A 4 22.23 0.63 35.97
CA ALA A 4 20.96 1.30 35.74
C ALA A 4 21.07 2.61 34.92
N LEU A 5 22.26 3.20 34.80
CA LEU A 5 22.47 4.45 34.06
C LEU A 5 22.44 4.22 32.54
N ALA A 6 22.96 3.07 32.09
CA ALA A 6 23.01 2.69 30.68
C ALA A 6 21.63 2.54 30.02
N PRO A 7 20.65 1.81 30.60
CA PRO A 7 19.32 1.71 29.99
C PRO A 7 18.59 3.06 30.01
N LEU A 8 18.73 3.84 31.09
CA LEU A 8 18.08 5.15 31.21
C LEU A 8 18.58 6.15 30.16
N LEU A 9 19.89 6.14 29.89
CA LEU A 9 20.50 6.96 28.84
C LEU A 9 20.04 6.51 27.44
N ALA A 10 19.93 5.19 27.20
CA ALA A 10 19.43 4.67 25.94
C ALA A 10 17.96 5.06 25.68
N THR A 11 17.11 5.03 26.71
CA THR A 11 15.71 5.48 26.60
C THR A 11 15.63 6.97 26.30
N LEU A 12 16.45 7.80 26.96
CA LEU A 12 16.51 9.24 26.73
C LEU A 12 16.93 9.60 25.30
N ILE A 13 17.92 8.88 24.75
CA ILE A 13 18.37 9.06 23.36
C ILE A 13 17.27 8.65 22.36
N ALA A 14 16.59 7.53 22.60
CA ALA A 14 15.50 7.06 21.75
C ALA A 14 14.32 8.05 21.69
N VAL A 15 13.94 8.63 22.84
CA VAL A 15 12.88 9.65 22.92
C VAL A 15 13.27 10.92 22.15
N PHE A 16 14.53 11.35 22.24
CA PHE A 16 15.00 12.56 21.58
C PHE A 16 15.08 12.40 20.04
N MET A 17 15.47 11.21 19.56
CA MET A 17 15.53 10.90 18.12
C MET A 17 14.15 10.70 17.49
N ALA A 18 13.15 10.26 18.26
CA ALA A 18 11.78 10.11 17.74
C ALA A 18 11.15 11.46 17.32
N SER A 19 11.64 12.58 17.85
CA SER A 19 11.09 13.91 17.59
C SER A 19 11.66 14.60 16.33
N THR A 20 12.71 14.06 15.71
CA THR A 20 13.35 14.69 14.53
C THR A 20 12.83 14.17 13.19
N ALA A 21 12.12 13.04 13.17
CA ALA A 21 11.55 12.45 11.95
C ALA A 21 10.09 12.88 11.72
N ARG A 22 9.79 14.18 11.90
CA ARG A 22 8.45 14.71 11.63
C ARG A 22 8.42 15.22 10.19
N ALA A 23 7.62 14.58 9.34
CA ALA A 23 7.41 15.07 7.98
C ALA A 23 6.78 16.46 8.01
N VAL A 24 7.29 17.40 7.22
CA VAL A 24 6.78 18.78 7.11
C VAL A 24 5.35 18.81 6.54
N GLY A 25 4.98 17.77 5.80
CA GLY A 25 3.63 17.52 5.28
C GLY A 25 3.45 16.03 4.96
N PRO A 26 2.28 15.62 4.44
CA PRO A 26 2.05 14.24 4.05
C PRO A 26 3.08 13.77 3.02
N VAL A 27 3.73 12.64 3.28
CA VAL A 27 4.58 11.97 2.30
C VAL A 27 3.66 11.20 1.37
N THR A 28 3.51 11.67 0.13
CA THR A 28 2.59 11.08 -0.86
C THR A 28 3.26 10.09 -1.79
N VAL A 29 4.60 10.02 -1.77
CA VAL A 29 5.40 9.14 -2.63
C VAL A 29 6.52 8.52 -1.79
N VAL A 30 6.62 7.20 -1.83
CA VAL A 30 7.64 6.40 -1.13
C VAL A 30 8.25 5.42 -2.11
N ASP A 31 9.44 5.74 -2.63
CA ASP A 31 10.10 4.91 -3.64
C ASP A 31 11.15 3.96 -3.04
N ASN A 32 11.45 4.08 -1.75
CA ASN A 32 12.46 3.26 -1.09
C ASN A 32 11.87 1.86 -0.78
N PRO A 33 12.40 0.77 -1.36
CA PRO A 33 11.86 -0.57 -1.17
C PRO A 33 11.89 -1.05 0.28
N ALA A 34 12.91 -0.66 1.05
CA ALA A 34 13.01 -1.05 2.46
C ALA A 34 11.93 -0.37 3.31
N VAL A 35 11.54 0.86 2.96
CA VAL A 35 10.44 1.56 3.62
C VAL A 35 9.11 0.93 3.26
N LEU A 36 8.90 0.59 1.97
CA LEU A 36 7.70 -0.11 1.53
C LEU A 36 7.53 -1.47 2.23
N ALA A 37 8.60 -2.26 2.32
CA ALA A 37 8.58 -3.54 3.03
C ALA A 37 8.27 -3.38 4.54
N ALA A 38 8.75 -2.30 5.17
CA ALA A 38 8.46 -2.03 6.58
C ALA A 38 7.00 -1.57 6.79
N LEU A 39 6.41 -0.85 5.83
CA LEU A 39 5.00 -0.48 5.84
C LEU A 39 4.10 -1.71 5.64
N ASP A 40 4.46 -2.56 4.68
CA ASP A 40 3.80 -3.84 4.40
C ASP A 40 3.77 -4.73 5.65
N ALA A 41 4.93 -4.97 6.27
CA ALA A 41 5.03 -5.68 7.56
C ALA A 41 4.32 -4.99 8.73
N GLY A 42 3.98 -3.71 8.58
CA GLY A 42 3.22 -2.91 9.56
C GLY A 42 1.70 -2.97 9.38
N GLY A 43 1.19 -3.78 8.44
CA GLY A 43 -0.24 -3.87 8.12
C GLY A 43 -0.73 -2.78 7.18
N PHE A 44 0.18 -2.18 6.41
CA PHE A 44 -0.14 -1.26 5.31
C PHE A 44 0.07 -1.91 3.93
N GLY A 45 0.14 -3.24 3.90
CA GLY A 45 0.09 -4.02 2.67
C GLY A 45 -1.22 -3.82 1.93
N PHE A 46 -1.23 -4.11 0.63
CA PHE A 46 -2.43 -3.90 -0.18
C PHE A 46 -3.59 -4.80 0.27
N ALA A 47 -3.32 -6.06 0.61
CA ALA A 47 -4.31 -6.98 1.17
C ALA A 47 -4.78 -6.55 2.57
N ASP A 48 -3.86 -6.10 3.44
CA ASP A 48 -4.18 -5.61 4.78
C ASP A 48 -5.14 -4.41 4.75
N VAL A 49 -4.92 -3.46 3.83
CA VAL A 49 -5.79 -2.29 3.64
C VAL A 49 -7.21 -2.70 3.23
N LEU A 50 -7.34 -3.84 2.55
CA LEU A 50 -8.61 -4.42 2.14
C LEU A 50 -9.19 -5.39 3.18
N GLY A 51 -8.48 -5.65 4.27
CA GLY A 51 -8.91 -6.54 5.35
C GLY A 51 -8.89 -8.02 4.98
N VAL A 52 -8.02 -8.43 4.06
CA VAL A 52 -7.82 -9.84 3.67
C VAL A 52 -6.49 -10.31 4.23
N ASP A 53 -6.54 -11.37 5.04
CA ASP A 53 -5.36 -12.07 5.54
C ASP A 53 -4.94 -13.16 4.54
N GLY A 54 -3.63 -13.33 4.27
CA GLY A 54 -3.12 -14.47 3.51
C GLY A 54 -2.31 -14.10 2.26
N GLU A 55 -2.27 -14.98 1.27
CA GLU A 55 -1.51 -14.74 0.04
C GLU A 55 -2.04 -13.52 -0.72
N ASP A 56 -1.14 -12.59 -1.06
CA ASP A 56 -1.39 -11.34 -1.81
C ASP A 56 -1.73 -11.56 -3.30
N GLY A 57 -2.41 -12.67 -3.61
CA GLY A 57 -2.88 -12.96 -4.95
C GLY A 57 -4.03 -12.03 -5.34
N LEU A 58 -3.93 -11.38 -6.50
CA LEU A 58 -5.04 -10.57 -7.04
C LEU A 58 -6.34 -11.37 -7.17
N LYS A 59 -6.24 -12.68 -7.42
CA LYS A 59 -7.40 -13.58 -7.41
C LYS A 59 -8.04 -13.69 -6.02
N THR A 60 -7.23 -13.91 -4.97
CA THR A 60 -7.71 -13.97 -3.59
C THR A 60 -8.40 -12.66 -3.22
N LEU A 61 -7.80 -11.52 -3.56
CA LEU A 61 -8.41 -10.21 -3.34
C LEU A 61 -9.73 -10.04 -4.11
N TYR A 62 -9.82 -10.53 -5.35
CA TYR A 62 -11.06 -10.48 -6.12
C TYR A 62 -12.15 -11.33 -5.47
N ASP A 63 -11.80 -12.51 -4.98
CA ASP A 63 -12.74 -13.45 -4.39
C ASP A 63 -13.18 -13.02 -2.96
N GLU A 64 -12.29 -12.40 -2.18
CA GLU A 64 -12.47 -12.19 -0.74
C GLU A 64 -12.66 -10.73 -0.31
N ALA A 65 -12.15 -9.74 -1.06
CA ALA A 65 -12.31 -8.32 -0.73
C ALA A 65 -13.43 -7.67 -1.57
N PRO A 66 -14.61 -7.37 -1.00
CA PRO A 66 -15.73 -6.80 -1.75
C PRO A 66 -15.41 -5.45 -2.43
N ALA A 67 -14.56 -4.64 -1.78
CA ALA A 67 -14.12 -3.37 -2.34
C ALA A 67 -13.25 -3.56 -3.59
N TYR A 68 -12.32 -4.52 -3.55
CA TYR A 68 -11.46 -4.81 -4.70
C TYR A 68 -12.25 -5.45 -5.84
N HIS A 69 -13.15 -6.39 -5.53
CA HIS A 69 -14.08 -6.99 -6.49
C HIS A 69 -14.86 -5.91 -7.26
N ALA A 70 -15.48 -4.95 -6.54
CA ALA A 70 -16.24 -3.88 -7.16
C ALA A 70 -15.38 -2.97 -8.06
N ILE A 71 -14.15 -2.66 -7.66
CA ILE A 71 -13.22 -1.86 -8.47
C ILE A 71 -12.88 -2.59 -9.77
N VAL A 72 -12.54 -3.89 -9.68
CA VAL A 72 -12.18 -4.69 -10.85
C VAL A 72 -13.36 -4.78 -11.82
N ASP A 73 -14.57 -5.01 -11.32
CA ASP A 73 -15.77 -5.11 -12.16
C ASP A 73 -16.08 -3.80 -12.91
N ILE A 74 -15.93 -2.65 -12.24
CA ILE A 74 -16.11 -1.33 -12.85
C ILE A 74 -15.07 -1.13 -13.96
N VAL A 75 -13.79 -1.33 -13.65
CA VAL A 75 -12.71 -1.13 -14.63
C VAL A 75 -12.86 -2.09 -15.81
N ALA A 76 -13.20 -3.35 -15.57
CA ALA A 76 -13.42 -4.34 -16.62
C ALA A 76 -14.58 -3.95 -17.53
N SER A 77 -15.69 -3.48 -16.96
CA SER A 77 -16.84 -2.97 -17.71
C SER A 77 -16.45 -1.77 -18.57
N ASP A 78 -15.74 -0.79 -18.01
CA ASP A 78 -15.33 0.41 -18.72
C ASP A 78 -14.36 0.11 -19.88
N VAL A 79 -13.40 -0.80 -19.66
CA VAL A 79 -12.49 -1.26 -20.72
C VAL A 79 -13.26 -1.99 -21.83
N ALA A 80 -14.24 -2.82 -21.48
CA ALA A 80 -15.08 -3.50 -22.47
C ALA A 80 -15.91 -2.51 -23.31
N ALA A 81 -16.51 -1.50 -22.65
CA ALA A 81 -17.23 -0.43 -23.32
C ALA A 81 -16.32 0.36 -24.26
N LEU A 82 -15.15 0.78 -23.78
CA LEU A 82 -14.16 1.50 -24.57
C LEU A 82 -13.72 0.69 -25.79
N ARG A 83 -13.47 -0.61 -25.63
CA ARG A 83 -13.10 -1.51 -26.74
C ARG A 83 -14.20 -1.60 -27.79
N ALA A 84 -15.47 -1.63 -27.38
CA ALA A 84 -16.61 -1.65 -28.29
C ALA A 84 -16.73 -0.33 -29.08
N GLU A 85 -16.61 0.82 -28.40
CA GLU A 85 -16.62 2.15 -29.04
C GLU A 85 -15.48 2.30 -30.04
N MET A 86 -14.27 1.90 -29.66
CA MET A 86 -13.08 1.96 -30.49
C MET A 86 -13.19 1.08 -31.74
N LYS A 87 -13.73 -0.14 -31.58
CA LYS A 87 -14.05 -1.04 -32.69
C LYS A 87 -15.08 -0.41 -33.65
N ALA A 88 -16.13 0.21 -33.12
CA ALA A 88 -17.13 0.91 -33.94
C ALA A 88 -16.55 2.12 -34.70
N GLY A 89 -15.58 2.81 -34.09
CA GLY A 89 -14.87 3.96 -34.66
C GLY A 89 -13.68 3.62 -35.57
N GLY A 90 -13.41 2.34 -35.85
CA GLY A 90 -12.30 1.92 -36.72
C GLY A 90 -10.90 2.16 -36.14
N ARG A 91 -10.78 2.38 -34.83
CA ARG A 91 -9.51 2.57 -34.11
C ARG A 91 -9.27 1.37 -33.20
N PRO A 92 -8.34 0.45 -33.47
CA PRO A 92 -8.08 -0.66 -32.55
C PRO A 92 -7.46 -0.15 -31.23
N LEU A 93 -7.88 -0.74 -30.10
CA LEU A 93 -7.22 -0.56 -28.81
C LEU A 93 -5.92 -1.38 -28.86
N TYR A 94 -4.77 -0.74 -28.63
CA TYR A 94 -3.49 -1.44 -28.49
C TYR A 94 -3.29 -1.75 -27.01
N GLU A 95 -3.19 -3.03 -26.69
CA GLU A 95 -2.86 -3.55 -25.35
C GLU A 95 -1.43 -4.09 -25.34
#